data_AF-A0A150HYU0-F1
#
_entry.id   AF-A0A150HYU0-F1
#
_cell.length_a   1.000
_cell.length_b   1.000
_cell.length_c   1.000
_cell.angle_alpha   90.00
_cell.angle_beta   90.00
_cell.angle_gamma   90.00
#
_symmetry.space_group_name_H-M   'P 1'
#
loop_
_entity.id
_entity.type
_entity.pdbx_description
1 polymer ?
#
loop_
_entity_poly.entity_id
_entity_poly.type
_entity_poly.pdbx_seq_one_letter_code
_entity_poly.pdbx_strand_id
1 'polypeptide(L)'
;MMIENGGNVFVEDDDWQIFPFFDQSNQKTKIRTCNHILHETKIAKQWTGFPLHAIAIARNGCGDYLIFLPQKHDPHTLSDLVYIWFHGTNEIQPVDLDFKTLV
;
A
#
# COMPACT_ATOMS: atom_id res chain seq x y z
N MET A 1 -3.45 2.81 23.14
CA MET A 1 -3.23 3.65 21.94
C MET A 1 -4.24 3.19 20.90
N MET A 2 -4.92 4.13 20.23
CA MET A 2 -5.81 3.79 19.12
C MET A 2 -4.95 3.52 17.89
N ILE A 3 -5.10 2.34 17.31
CA ILE A 3 -4.51 1.98 16.02
C ILE A 3 -5.40 2.63 14.96
N GLU A 4 -4.92 3.68 14.30
CA GLU A 4 -5.64 4.30 13.18
C GLU A 4 -5.44 3.42 11.94
N ASN A 5 -6.55 2.92 11.39
CA ASN A 5 -6.54 2.03 10.24
C ASN A 5 -6.58 2.85 8.95
N GLY A 6 -5.40 3.24 8.46
CA GLY A 6 -5.19 4.24 7.41
C GLY A 6 -4.54 5.51 7.96
N GLY A 7 -4.45 6.56 7.16
CA GLY A 7 -3.83 7.83 7.57
C GLY A 7 -2.88 8.36 6.52
N ASN A 8 -2.00 9.28 6.92
CA ASN A 8 -0.95 9.82 6.07
C ASN A 8 0.41 9.46 6.65
N VAL A 9 1.37 9.08 5.80
CA VAL A 9 2.77 8.90 6.17
C VAL A 9 3.64 9.77 5.27
N PHE A 10 4.64 10.41 5.86
CA PHE A 10 5.61 11.22 5.14
C PHE A 10 6.85 10.38 4.83
N VAL A 11 7.13 10.14 3.56
CA VAL A 11 8.20 9.24 3.10
C VAL A 11 8.80 9.75 1.80
N GLU A 12 10.13 9.74 1.68
CA GLU A 12 10.88 10.24 0.51
C GLU A 12 10.43 11.66 0.09
N ASP A 13 10.31 12.56 1.08
CA ASP A 13 9.86 13.94 0.91
C ASP A 13 8.44 14.12 0.34
N ASP A 14 7.58 13.09 0.43
CA ASP A 14 6.21 13.11 -0.08
C ASP A 14 5.18 12.60 0.95
N ASP A 15 3.93 13.06 0.80
CA ASP A 15 2.80 12.72 1.67
C ASP A 15 1.98 11.57 1.05
N TRP A 16 1.97 10.43 1.74
CA TRP A 16 1.32 9.22 1.27
C TRP A 16 0.03 8.93 2.05
N GLN A 17 -1.09 8.86 1.34
CA GLN A 17 -2.37 8.44 1.91
C GLN A 17 -2.46 6.91 1.95
N ILE A 18 -2.39 6.33 3.15
CA ILE A 18 -2.50 4.89 3.39
C ILE A 18 -3.95 4.43 3.19
N PHE A 19 -4.11 3.35 2.45
CA PHE A 19 -5.41 2.73 2.21
C PHE A 19 -5.89 1.97 3.45
N PRO A 20 -7.11 2.26 3.95
CA PRO A 20 -7.70 1.48 5.02
C PRO A 20 -7.82 0.01 4.62
N PHE A 21 -7.49 -0.90 5.54
CA PHE A 21 -7.65 -2.34 5.36
C PHE A 21 -8.70 -2.90 6.33
N PHE A 22 -9.14 -4.14 6.14
CA PHE A 22 -10.04 -4.76 7.11
C PHE A 22 -9.22 -5.33 8.27
N ASP A 23 -9.30 -4.69 9.42
CA ASP A 23 -8.82 -5.25 10.67
C ASP A 23 -10.01 -5.87 11.43
N GLN A 24 -9.88 -7.03 12.06
CA GLN A 24 -10.98 -7.67 12.79
C GLN A 24 -11.20 -7.09 14.20
N SER A 25 -10.26 -6.30 14.73
CA SER A 25 -10.25 -5.88 16.13
C SER A 25 -11.26 -4.77 16.51
N ASN A 26 -11.96 -4.16 15.55
CA ASN A 26 -12.79 -2.96 15.80
C ASN A 26 -14.11 -3.03 15.04
N GLN A 27 -15.02 -3.89 15.49
CA GLN A 27 -16.25 -4.30 14.80
C GLN A 27 -17.29 -3.18 14.56
N LYS A 28 -17.14 -2.00 15.18
CA LYS A 28 -18.25 -1.02 15.27
C LYS A 28 -18.37 -0.03 14.10
N THR A 29 -17.39 0.04 13.20
CA THR A 29 -17.39 0.99 12.05
C THR A 29 -16.96 0.35 10.71
N LYS A 30 -17.03 -0.98 10.55
CA LYS A 30 -16.19 -1.73 9.59
C LYS A 30 -16.79 -2.33 8.32
N ILE A 31 -18.01 -1.96 7.88
CA ILE A 31 -18.62 -2.59 6.69
C ILE A 31 -18.66 -1.67 5.44
N ARG A 32 -18.62 -0.34 5.60
CA ARG A 32 -18.77 0.57 4.45
C ARG A 32 -17.47 0.97 3.73
N THR A 33 -16.29 0.78 4.33
CA THR A 33 -15.01 1.27 3.76
C THR A 33 -13.86 0.27 3.74
N CYS A 34 -14.02 -0.96 4.26
CA CYS A 34 -12.90 -1.89 4.48
C CYS A 34 -12.45 -2.75 3.27
N ASN A 35 -12.93 -2.47 2.07
CA ASN A 35 -12.40 -3.07 0.82
C ASN A 35 -11.44 -2.11 0.08
N HIS A 36 -11.01 -1.01 0.71
CA HIS A 36 -10.29 0.05 0.04
C HIS A 36 -8.95 -0.41 -0.52
N ILE A 37 -8.14 -1.13 0.26
CA ILE A 37 -6.84 -1.65 -0.23
C ILE A 37 -6.98 -2.55 -1.47
N LEU A 38 -7.99 -3.43 -1.51
CA LEU A 38 -8.23 -4.30 -2.66
C LEU A 38 -8.77 -3.53 -3.86
N HIS A 39 -9.63 -2.53 -3.62
CA HIS A 39 -10.19 -1.68 -4.66
C HIS A 39 -9.11 -0.79 -5.29
N GLU A 40 -8.33 -0.10 -4.46
CA GLU A 40 -7.21 0.75 -4.88
C GLU A 40 -6.12 -0.06 -5.57
N THR A 41 -5.80 -1.28 -5.09
CA THR A 41 -4.89 -2.18 -5.80
C THR A 41 -5.44 -2.57 -7.17
N LYS A 42 -6.74 -2.81 -7.31
CA LYS A 42 -7.35 -3.09 -8.63
C LYS A 42 -7.26 -1.90 -9.57
N ILE A 43 -7.45 -0.68 -9.06
CA ILE A 43 -7.27 0.55 -9.83
C ILE A 43 -5.80 0.69 -10.24
N ALA A 44 -4.86 0.51 -9.30
CA ALA A 44 -3.43 0.62 -9.56
C ALA A 44 -2.97 -0.35 -10.66
N LYS A 45 -3.50 -1.58 -10.66
CA LYS A 45 -3.24 -2.60 -11.70
C LYS A 45 -3.75 -2.23 -13.10
N GLN A 46 -4.58 -1.20 -13.24
CA GLN A 46 -5.00 -0.70 -14.56
C GLN A 46 -3.91 0.18 -15.21
N TRP A 47 -2.96 0.69 -14.43
CA TRP A 47 -1.84 1.43 -14.98
C TRP A 47 -0.88 0.51 -15.75
N THR A 48 -0.49 0.94 -16.94
CA THR A 48 0.56 0.30 -17.71
C THR A 48 1.84 0.26 -16.88
N GLY A 49 2.42 -0.93 -16.72
CA GLY A 49 3.70 -1.12 -16.01
C GLY A 49 3.56 -1.33 -14.50
N PHE A 50 2.35 -1.29 -13.93
CA PHE A 50 2.14 -1.68 -12.54
C PHE A 50 2.46 -3.18 -12.33
N PRO A 51 3.17 -3.57 -11.27
CA PRO A 51 3.57 -4.97 -11.10
C PRO A 51 2.38 -5.90 -10.82
N LEU A 52 2.26 -6.98 -11.59
CA LEU A 52 1.09 -7.87 -11.58
C LEU A 52 0.73 -8.42 -10.19
N HIS A 53 1.74 -8.77 -9.41
CA HIS A 53 1.60 -9.37 -8.08
C HIS A 53 1.78 -8.37 -6.94
N ALA A 54 1.95 -7.09 -7.24
CA ALA A 54 2.01 -6.06 -6.21
C ALA A 54 0.64 -5.81 -5.56
N ILE A 55 0.69 -5.40 -4.30
CA ILE A 55 -0.43 -4.85 -3.54
C ILE A 55 -0.12 -3.38 -3.25
N ALA A 56 -1.01 -2.49 -3.67
CA ALA A 56 -0.87 -1.07 -3.38
C ALA A 56 -1.39 -0.78 -1.98
N ILE A 57 -0.60 -0.05 -1.19
CA ILE A 57 -0.90 0.25 0.22
C ILE A 57 -1.10 1.74 0.50
N ALA A 58 -0.54 2.62 -0.34
CA ALA A 58 -0.75 4.06 -0.26
C ALA A 58 -0.59 4.73 -1.64
N ARG A 59 -1.02 5.99 -1.75
CA ARG A 59 -0.80 6.85 -2.92
C ARG A 59 -0.40 8.26 -2.50
N ASN A 60 0.39 8.95 -3.32
CA ASN A 60 0.76 10.36 -3.11
C ASN A 60 -0.21 11.36 -3.78
N GLY A 61 -1.19 10.87 -4.54
CA GLY A 61 -2.13 11.72 -5.30
C GLY A 61 -1.60 12.21 -6.65
N CYS A 62 -0.35 11.92 -6.99
CA CYS A 62 0.26 12.20 -8.29
C CYS A 62 0.35 10.98 -9.20
N GLY A 63 -0.08 9.80 -8.73
CA GLY A 63 -0.15 8.56 -9.50
C GLY A 63 0.83 7.49 -9.04
N ASP A 64 1.77 7.83 -8.15
CA ASP A 64 2.70 6.87 -7.58
C ASP A 64 2.06 6.12 -6.41
N TYR A 65 2.58 4.91 -6.17
CA TYR A 65 2.05 4.03 -5.14
C TYR A 65 3.15 3.48 -4.26
N LEU A 66 2.90 3.42 -2.95
CA LEU A 66 3.60 2.47 -2.09
C LEU A 66 3.03 1.08 -2.33
N ILE A 67 3.91 0.10 -2.49
CA ILE A 67 3.54 -1.27 -2.81
C ILE A 67 4.29 -2.28 -1.96
N PHE A 68 3.63 -3.41 -1.70
CA PHE A 68 4.28 -4.66 -1.34
C PHE A 68 4.48 -5.52 -2.57
N LEU A 69 5.66 -6.14 -2.65
CA LEU A 69 5.96 -7.18 -3.63
C LEU A 69 5.91 -8.56 -2.98
N PRO A 70 5.59 -9.62 -3.74
CA PRO A 70 5.71 -10.98 -3.24
C PRO A 70 7.17 -11.33 -2.91
N GLN A 71 7.37 -12.29 -2.01
CA GLN A 71 8.68 -12.86 -1.76
C GLN A 71 9.20 -13.58 -3.01
N LYS A 72 10.52 -13.52 -3.24
CA LYS A 72 11.16 -14.13 -4.42
C LYS A 72 10.88 -15.64 -4.56
N HIS A 73 10.70 -16.33 -3.43
CA HIS A 73 10.52 -17.78 -3.37
C HIS A 73 9.07 -18.21 -3.14
N ASP A 74 8.16 -17.26 -2.85
CA ASP A 74 6.75 -17.55 -2.62
C ASP A 74 5.87 -16.39 -3.11
N PRO A 75 5.16 -16.54 -4.24
CA PRO A 75 4.27 -15.52 -4.78
C PRO A 75 3.01 -15.28 -3.92
N HIS A 76 2.71 -16.15 -2.96
CA HIS A 76 1.55 -16.02 -2.06
C HIS A 76 1.87 -15.27 -0.77
N THR A 77 3.15 -15.04 -0.48
CA THR A 77 3.58 -14.32 0.72
C THR A 77 4.19 -12.98 0.30
N LEU A 78 3.74 -11.90 0.94
CA LEU A 78 4.32 -10.57 0.70
C LEU A 78 5.67 -10.42 1.42
N SER A 79 6.55 -9.64 0.82
CA SER A 79 7.78 -9.17 1.43
C SER A 79 7.47 -8.15 2.54
N ASP A 80 8.28 -8.14 3.60
CA ASP A 80 8.17 -7.15 4.68
C ASP A 80 8.64 -5.74 4.25
N LEU A 81 9.36 -5.66 3.13
CA LEU A 81 9.85 -4.41 2.55
C LEU A 81 8.76 -3.66 1.76
N VAL A 82 8.69 -2.35 1.95
CA VAL A 82 7.87 -1.42 1.18
C VAL A 82 8.69 -0.84 0.02
N TYR A 83 8.04 -0.64 -1.12
CA TYR A 83 8.65 -0.02 -2.29
C TYR A 83 7.76 1.13 -2.80
N ILE A 84 8.37 2.14 -3.42
CA ILE A 84 7.66 3.09 -4.29
C ILE A 84 7.65 2.51 -5.70
N TRP A 85 6.48 2.48 -6.32
CA TRP A 85 6.35 2.35 -7.76
C TRP A 85 6.04 3.72 -8.35
N PHE A 86 6.92 4.18 -9.24
CA PHE A 86 6.79 5.44 -9.95
C PHE A 86 5.97 5.25 -11.21
N HIS A 87 4.80 5.88 -11.28
CA HIS A 87 3.91 5.77 -12.44
C HIS A 87 4.56 6.32 -13.71
N GLY A 88 5.33 7.40 -13.60
CA GLY A 88 5.95 8.05 -14.75
C GLY A 88 7.06 7.24 -15.44
N THR A 89 7.78 6.39 -14.69
CA THR A 89 8.94 5.64 -15.21
C THR A 89 8.77 4.12 -15.15
N ASN A 90 7.77 3.63 -14.41
CA ASN A 90 7.59 2.22 -14.02
C ASN A 90 8.74 1.64 -13.18
N GLU A 91 9.58 2.50 -12.61
CA GLU A 91 10.65 2.08 -11.72
C GLU A 91 10.10 1.73 -10.35
N ILE A 92 10.80 0.81 -9.68
CA ILE A 92 10.49 0.38 -8.33
C ILE A 92 11.71 0.65 -7.46
N GLN A 93 11.54 1.43 -6.39
CA GLN A 93 12.61 1.74 -5.45
C GLN A 93 12.25 1.26 -4.04
N PRO A 94 13.18 0.60 -3.33
CA PRO A 94 12.96 0.25 -1.93
C PRO A 94 12.89 1.51 -1.08
N VAL A 95 12.06 1.47 -0.06
CA VAL A 95 11.91 2.55 0.91
C VAL A 95 12.34 2.05 2.28
N ASP A 96 13.05 2.90 3.03
CA ASP A 96 13.35 2.62 4.44
C ASP A 96 12.12 2.93 5.32
N LEU A 97 11.09 2.09 5.16
CA LEU A 97 9.84 2.19 5.89
C LEU A 97 9.55 0.85 6.57
N ASP A 98 9.70 0.81 7.90
CA ASP A 98 9.26 -0.35 8.67
C ASP A 98 7.74 -0.31 8.82
N PHE A 99 7.03 -1.16 8.09
CA PHE A 99 5.57 -1.22 8.15
C PHE A 99 5.04 -1.47 9.57
N LYS A 100 5.83 -2.09 10.46
CA LYS A 100 5.44 -2.28 11.87
C LYS A 100 5.29 -0.97 12.64
N THR A 101 5.83 0.14 12.13
CA THR A 101 5.64 1.47 12.72
C THR A 101 4.36 2.16 12.23
N LEU A 102 3.69 1.60 11.22
CA LEU A 102 2.46 2.16 10.64
C LEU A 102 1.16 1.59 11.24
N VAL A 103 1.25 0.55 12.07
CA VAL A 103 0.11 -0.18 12.67
C VAL A 103 0.21 -0.32 14.18
#